data_AF-A0A7C3HRN3-F1
#
_entry.id   AF-A0A7C3HRN3-F1
#
_cell.length_a   1.000
_cell.length_b   1.000
_cell.length_c   1.000
_cell.angle_alpha   90.00
_cell.angle_beta   90.00
_cell.angle_gamma   90.00
#
_symmetry.space_group_name_H-M   'P 1'
#
loop_
_entity.id
_entity.type
_entity.pdbx_description
1 polymer ?
#
loop_
_entity_poly.entity_id
_entity_poly.type
_entity_poly.pdbx_seq_one_letter_code
_entity_poly.pdbx_strand_id
1 'polypeptide(L)'
;MRKRAIIPRLPLKSIGLRWVVTLLVVLLAACITSSQRSPLNPKPDTSYGLFSIPSGPTYYVGPGGNNTNDGSRERPWATISFAVQKLKPGDVL
;
A
#
# COMPACT_ATOMS: atom_id res chain seq x y z
N MET A 1 -31.66 -5.11 -62.85
CA MET A 1 -32.15 -4.88 -61.46
C MET A 1 -30.97 -4.90 -60.49
N ARG A 2 -30.58 -3.76 -59.88
CA ARG A 2 -29.55 -3.70 -58.82
C ARG A 2 -30.23 -3.21 -57.54
N LYS A 3 -30.38 -4.09 -56.55
CA LYS A 3 -30.96 -3.75 -55.24
C LYS A 3 -29.96 -2.87 -54.47
N ARG A 4 -30.34 -1.64 -54.15
CA ARG A 4 -29.54 -0.75 -53.28
C ARG A 4 -29.77 -1.17 -51.83
N ALA A 5 -28.70 -1.51 -51.12
CA ALA A 5 -28.73 -1.78 -49.68
C ALA A 5 -28.83 -0.44 -48.93
N ILE A 6 -29.90 -0.29 -48.14
CA ILE A 6 -30.10 0.83 -47.22
C ILE A 6 -29.39 0.43 -45.92
N ILE A 7 -28.27 1.09 -45.63
CA ILE A 7 -27.53 0.90 -44.38
C ILE A 7 -28.18 1.81 -43.32
N PRO A 8 -28.78 1.28 -42.25
CA PRO A 8 -29.32 2.11 -41.18
C PRO A 8 -28.18 2.69 -40.36
N ARG A 9 -28.03 4.02 -40.40
CA ARG A 9 -27.12 4.74 -39.50
C ARG A 9 -27.74 4.76 -38.10
N LEU A 10 -27.21 3.99 -37.16
CA LEU A 10 -27.60 4.07 -35.75
C LEU A 10 -27.18 5.43 -35.15
N PRO A 11 -28.04 6.10 -34.37
CA PRO A 11 -27.72 7.36 -33.72
C PRO A 11 -26.83 7.13 -32.49
N LEU A 12 -25.51 7.27 -32.69
CA LEU A 12 -24.49 7.14 -31.67
C LEU A 12 -24.26 8.49 -30.97
N LYS A 13 -25.18 8.98 -30.10
CA LYS A 13 -24.93 10.31 -29.49
C LYS A 13 -25.40 10.63 -28.07
N SER A 14 -25.90 9.69 -27.27
CA SER A 14 -26.22 10.01 -25.85
C SER A 14 -26.01 8.89 -24.84
N ILE A 15 -25.74 7.67 -25.31
CA ILE A 15 -25.40 6.53 -24.46
C ILE A 15 -23.99 6.73 -23.86
N GLY A 16 -23.00 7.15 -24.66
CA GLY A 16 -21.60 7.16 -24.24
C GLY A 16 -21.29 7.94 -22.97
N LEU A 17 -21.80 9.16 -22.82
CA LEU A 17 -21.40 10.02 -21.70
C LEU A 17 -21.97 9.55 -20.36
N ARG A 18 -23.23 9.10 -20.32
CA ARG A 18 -23.84 8.59 -19.08
C ARG A 18 -23.14 7.30 -18.63
N TRP A 19 -22.87 6.39 -19.55
CA TRP A 19 -22.16 5.15 -19.24
C TRP A 19 -20.71 5.39 -18.82
N VAL A 20 -20.01 6.35 -19.43
CA VAL A 20 -18.65 6.74 -19.04
C VAL A 20 -18.63 7.37 -17.65
N VAL A 21 -19.58 8.26 -17.33
CA VAL A 21 -19.67 8.89 -16.00
C VAL A 21 -19.98 7.83 -14.93
N THR A 22 -20.91 6.91 -15.19
CA THR A 22 -21.20 5.81 -14.25
C THR A 22 -19.98 4.92 -14.02
N LEU A 23 -19.24 4.57 -15.09
CA LEU A 23 -18.02 3.76 -14.99
C LEU A 23 -16.92 4.49 -14.21
N LEU A 24 -16.75 5.79 -14.45
CA LEU A 24 -15.76 6.62 -13.75
C LEU A 24 -16.09 6.79 -12.26
N VAL A 25 -17.37 6.94 -11.90
CA VAL A 25 -17.82 6.97 -10.49
C VAL A 25 -17.57 5.63 -9.80
N VAL A 26 -17.83 4.50 -10.48
CA VAL A 26 -17.55 3.15 -9.95
C VAL A 26 -16.04 2.93 -9.77
N LEU A 27 -15.21 3.37 -10.71
CA LEU A 27 -13.74 3.30 -10.61
C LEU A 27 -13.21 4.13 -9.43
N LEU A 28 -13.68 5.37 -9.28
CA LEU A 28 -13.28 6.23 -8.16
C LEU A 28 -13.71 5.65 -6.81
N ALA A 29 -14.91 5.08 -6.70
CA ALA A 29 -15.35 4.40 -5.49
C ALA A 29 -14.48 3.18 -5.15
N ALA A 30 -14.06 2.40 -6.16
CA ALA A 30 -13.16 1.26 -5.97
C ALA A 30 -11.75 1.68 -5.50
N CYS A 31 -11.26 2.86 -5.91
CA CYS A 31 -9.98 3.41 -5.43
C CYS A 31 -10.02 3.80 -3.93
N ILE A 32 -11.19 4.16 -3.39
CA ILE A 32 -11.31 4.55 -1.97
C ILE A 32 -11.38 3.30 -1.07
N THR A 33 -11.96 2.20 -1.55
CA THR A 33 -12.06 0.93 -0.78
C THR A 33 -10.73 0.16 -0.67
N SER A 34 -9.76 0.36 -1.57
CA SER A 34 -8.49 -0.38 -1.51
C SER A 34 -7.49 0.17 -0.48
N SER A 35 -7.76 1.30 0.15
CA SER A 35 -6.79 1.97 1.05
C SER A 35 -6.84 1.53 2.51
N GLN A 36 -7.71 0.59 2.89
CA GLN A 36 -7.83 0.15 4.29
C GLN A 36 -8.04 -1.36 4.42
N ARG A 37 -7.10 -2.15 3.89
CA ARG A 37 -6.68 -3.33 4.66
C ARG A 37 -5.48 -2.91 5.48
N SER A 38 -5.74 -2.34 6.66
CA SER A 38 -4.76 -2.46 7.73
C SER A 38 -4.41 -3.93 7.80
N PRO A 39 -3.13 -4.35 7.63
CA PRO A 39 -2.78 -5.69 8.06
C PRO A 39 -3.27 -5.77 9.50
N LEU A 40 -4.04 -6.80 9.82
CA LEU A 40 -4.34 -7.11 11.21
C LEU A 40 -2.98 -7.08 11.88
N ASN A 41 -2.71 -6.07 12.73
CA ASN A 41 -1.58 -6.17 13.62
C ASN A 41 -2.04 -7.28 14.56
N PRO A 42 -1.53 -8.52 14.44
CA PRO A 42 -1.88 -9.50 15.42
C PRO A 42 -1.44 -8.89 16.74
N LYS A 43 -2.39 -8.68 17.65
CA LYS A 43 -2.01 -8.58 19.06
C LYS A 43 -1.13 -9.81 19.27
N PRO A 44 0.11 -9.67 19.77
CA PRO A 44 0.91 -10.83 20.10
C PRO A 44 0.12 -11.63 21.12
N ASP A 45 -0.64 -12.62 20.64
CA ASP A 45 -1.02 -13.72 21.47
C ASP A 45 0.27 -14.53 21.63
N THR A 46 0.43 -15.09 22.81
CA THR A 46 1.65 -15.78 23.25
C THR A 46 1.89 -17.09 22.48
N SER A 47 1.38 -17.18 21.25
CA SER A 47 1.30 -18.34 20.38
C SER A 47 2.61 -18.58 19.61
N TYR A 48 3.50 -17.58 19.52
CA TYR A 48 4.86 -17.75 18.99
C TYR A 48 5.86 -18.26 20.05
N GLY A 49 5.38 -19.01 21.04
CA GLY A 49 6.17 -19.53 22.16
C GLY A 49 6.33 -18.51 23.30
N LEU A 50 6.73 -19.00 24.47
CA LEU A 50 6.88 -18.27 25.74
C LEU A 50 7.91 -17.10 25.73
N PHE A 51 8.34 -16.65 24.55
CA PHE A 51 9.28 -15.54 24.42
C PHE A 51 8.47 -14.24 24.41
N SER A 52 8.66 -13.44 25.46
CA SER A 52 8.15 -12.07 25.51
C SER A 52 8.74 -11.29 24.36
N ILE A 53 7.90 -10.71 23.49
CA ILE A 53 8.35 -9.75 22.49
C ILE A 53 9.05 -8.61 23.25
N PRO A 54 10.25 -8.18 22.83
CA PRO A 54 10.93 -7.08 23.48
C PRO A 54 10.00 -5.86 23.51
N SER A 55 9.79 -5.30 24.69
CA SER A 55 8.96 -4.10 24.87
C SER A 55 9.71 -2.80 24.52
N GLY A 56 10.96 -2.89 24.08
CA GLY A 56 11.78 -1.74 23.74
C GLY A 56 11.45 -1.14 22.36
N PRO A 57 12.03 0.03 22.06
CA PRO A 57 11.87 0.70 20.77
C PRO A 57 12.30 -0.18 19.60
N THR A 58 11.60 -0.03 18.46
CA THR A 58 11.99 -0.63 17.18
C THR A 58 12.69 0.40 16.31
N TYR A 59 13.86 0.05 15.79
CA TYR A 59 14.65 0.83 14.84
C TYR A 59 14.67 0.14 13.48
N TYR A 60 15.13 0.86 12.45
CA TYR A 60 15.11 0.37 11.08
C TYR A 60 16.43 0.66 10.36
N VAL A 61 16.85 -0.29 9.53
CA VAL A 61 17.94 -0.15 8.56
C VAL A 61 17.42 -0.34 7.15
N GLY A 62 17.97 0.39 6.19
CA GLY A 62 17.56 0.26 4.80
C GLY A 62 18.62 0.75 3.81
N PRO A 63 18.65 0.21 2.56
CA PRO A 63 19.63 0.58 1.55
C PRO A 63 19.66 2.08 1.18
N GLY A 64 18.54 2.79 1.37
CA GLY A 64 18.43 4.25 1.17
C GLY A 64 18.57 5.07 2.45
N GLY A 65 18.93 4.45 3.57
CA GLY A 65 19.09 5.11 4.85
C GLY A 65 20.36 5.96 4.95
N ASN A 66 20.52 6.64 6.08
CA ASN A 66 21.72 7.40 6.41
C ASN A 66 22.07 7.19 7.89
N ASN A 67 23.34 6.92 8.21
CA ASN A 67 23.79 6.74 9.59
C ASN A 67 23.73 8.03 10.43
N THR A 68 23.46 9.19 9.83
CA THR A 68 23.12 10.43 10.57
C THR A 68 21.65 10.51 10.97
N ASN A 69 20.80 9.58 10.54
CA ASN A 69 19.39 9.54 10.93
C ASN A 69 19.20 9.04 12.37
N ASP A 70 17.96 9.08 12.85
CA ASP A 70 17.58 8.61 14.19
C ASP A 70 17.24 7.12 14.24
N GLY A 71 17.15 6.43 13.10
CA GLY A 71 16.81 5.01 13.02
C GLY A 71 15.31 4.75 13.05
N SER A 72 14.47 5.80 12.93
CA SER A 72 13.03 5.67 12.74
C SER A 72 12.69 4.97 11.41
N ARG A 73 11.43 4.55 11.26
CA ARG A 73 10.95 3.93 10.01
C ARG A 73 11.07 4.89 8.83
N GLU A 74 10.78 6.16 9.06
CA GLU A 74 10.81 7.23 8.06
C GLU A 74 12.24 7.67 7.75
N ARG A 75 13.15 7.56 8.72
CA ARG A 75 14.56 7.91 8.58
C ARG A 75 15.44 6.75 9.09
N PRO A 76 15.54 5.64 8.34
CA PRO A 76 16.32 4.49 8.77
C PRO A 76 17.82 4.77 8.69
N TRP A 77 18.60 3.99 9.44
CA TRP A 77 20.06 3.96 9.29
C TRP A 77 20.47 3.24 8.01
N ALA A 78 21.68 3.53 7.52
CA ALA A 78 22.17 2.94 6.27
C ALA A 78 22.69 1.50 6.46
N THR A 79 23.23 1.19 7.65
CA THR A 79 23.98 -0.05 7.87
C THR A 79 23.64 -0.73 9.18
N ILE A 80 23.62 -2.07 9.17
CA ILE A 80 23.45 -2.89 10.38
C ILE A 80 24.61 -2.64 11.36
N SER A 81 25.85 -2.54 10.87
CA SER A 81 27.02 -2.30 11.73
C SER A 81 26.94 -1.00 12.53
N PHE A 82 26.33 0.05 11.97
CA PHE A 82 26.07 1.28 12.71
C PHE A 82 24.98 1.07 13.76
N ALA A 83 23.87 0.42 13.38
CA ALA A 83 22.74 0.17 14.27
C ALA A 83 23.14 -0.62 15.52
N VAL A 84 23.92 -1.71 15.36
CA VAL A 84 24.36 -2.55 16.48
C VAL A 84 25.18 -1.78 17.52
N GLN A 85 25.88 -0.71 17.14
CA GLN A 85 26.61 0.15 18.08
C GLN A 85 25.71 1.10 18.87
N LYS A 86 24.45 1.30 18.44
CA LYS A 86 23.48 2.21 19.05
C LYS A 86 22.45 1.51 19.93
N LEU A 87 22.12 0.26 19.58
CA LEU A 87 21.08 -0.51 20.26
C LEU A 87 21.42 -0.79 21.72
N LYS A 88 20.38 -0.80 22.53
CA LYS A 88 20.42 -1.19 23.94
C LYS A 88 19.70 -2.53 24.14
N PRO A 89 19.96 -3.24 25.26
CA PRO A 89 19.19 -4.43 25.59
C PRO A 89 17.69 -4.15 25.60
N GLY A 90 16.93 -4.97 24.87
CA GLY A 90 15.48 -4.83 24.73
C GLY A 90 15.02 -4.06 23.48
N ASP A 91 15.92 -3.37 22.78
CA ASP A 91 15.61 -2.76 21.49
C ASP A 91 15.45 -3.83 20.38
N VAL A 92 14.70 -3.47 19.34
CA VAL A 92 14.53 -4.28 18.13
C VAL A 92 15.09 -3.52 16.93
N LEU A 93 15.71 -4.23 15.98
CA LEU A 93 16.23 -3.68 14.72
C LEU A 93 15.54 -4.31 13.50
#